data_AF-A0A8T7A3C3-F1
#
_entry.id   AF-A0A8T7A3C3-F1
#
_cell.length_a   1.000
_cell.length_b   1.000
_cell.length_c   1.000
_cell.angle_alpha   90.00
_cell.angle_beta   90.00
_cell.angle_gamma   90.00
#
_symmetry.space_group_name_H-M   'P 1'
#
loop_
_entity.id
_entity.type
_entity.pdbx_description
1 polymer ?
#
loop_
_entity_poly.entity_id
_entity_poly.type
_entity_poly.pdbx_seq_one_letter_code
_entity_poly.pdbx_strand_id
1 'polypeptide(L)' 'NTLIGNCGYTQETAEQAVADGHADLIAFGRPFISNPDLVERFKNKLPLNPEADMTTWYTPAGREGYTDFARAG' A
#
# COMPACT_ATOMS: atom_id res chain seq x y z
N ASN A 1 12.97 -6.19 20.75
CA ASN A 1 13.24 -6.47 19.33
C ASN A 1 12.03 -5.99 18.56
N THR A 2 12.19 -5.24 17.47
CA THR A 2 11.08 -4.72 16.67
C THR A 2 11.06 -5.41 15.32
N LEU A 3 9.93 -5.99 14.94
CA LEU A 3 9.72 -6.73 13.70
C LEU A 3 8.81 -5.97 12.74
N ILE A 4 9.26 -5.86 11.49
CA ILE A 4 8.47 -5.29 10.40
C ILE A 4 8.13 -6.40 9.40
N GLY A 5 6.86 -6.80 9.36
CA GLY A 5 6.33 -7.72 8.36
C GLY A 5 6.14 -7.02 7.01
N ASN A 6 6.28 -7.75 5.90
CA ASN A 6 6.05 -7.22 4.56
C ASN A 6 5.62 -8.33 3.60
N CYS A 7 5.22 -7.94 2.39
CA CYS A 7 4.86 -8.79 1.25
C CYS A 7 3.48 -9.49 1.39
N GLY A 8 2.53 -9.09 0.52
CA GLY A 8 1.24 -9.77 0.36
C GLY A 8 0.16 -9.43 1.40
N TYR A 9 0.43 -8.51 2.33
CA TYR A 9 -0.57 -8.06 3.29
C TYR A 9 -1.70 -7.24 2.65
N THR A 10 -2.92 -7.51 3.08
CA THR A 10 -4.06 -6.60 2.97
C THR A 10 -4.16 -5.79 4.27
N GLN A 11 -5.05 -4.78 4.34
CA GLN A 11 -5.31 -4.09 5.61
C GLN A 11 -5.71 -5.08 6.71
N GLU A 12 -6.66 -5.98 6.40
CA GLU A 12 -7.18 -6.96 7.35
C GLU A 12 -6.09 -7.91 7.85
N THR A 13 -5.29 -8.51 6.96
CA THR A 13 -4.25 -9.45 7.39
C THR A 13 -3.09 -8.76 8.09
N ALA A 14 -2.84 -7.48 7.80
CA ALA A 14 -1.86 -6.66 8.51
C ALA A 14 -2.31 -6.35 9.93
N GLU A 15 -3.55 -5.91 10.10
CA GLU A 15 -4.16 -5.64 11.41
C GLU A 15 -4.17 -6.91 12.28
N GLN A 16 -4.52 -8.07 11.69
CA GLN A 16 -4.47 -9.36 12.37
C GLN A 16 -3.05 -9.75 12.79
N ALA A 17 -2.05 -9.59 11.92
CA ALA A 17 -0.66 -9.92 12.25
C ALA A 17 -0.09 -9.08 13.39
N VAL A 18 -0.48 -7.80 13.49
CA VAL A 18 -0.12 -6.94 14.62
C VAL A 18 -0.87 -7.36 15.89
N ALA A 19 -2.17 -7.65 15.78
CA ALA A 19 -2.99 -8.08 16.91
C ALA A 19 -2.50 -9.41 17.53
N ASP A 20 -2.04 -10.34 16.71
CA ASP A 20 -1.51 -11.64 17.13
C ASP A 20 -0.06 -11.57 17.64
N GLY A 21 0.59 -10.41 17.53
CA GLY A 21 1.99 -10.23 17.93
C GLY A 21 3.01 -10.89 16.99
N HIS A 22 2.60 -11.22 15.75
CA HIS A 22 3.50 -11.76 14.73
C HIS A 22 4.44 -10.68 14.14
N ALA A 23 4.03 -9.41 14.20
CA ALA A 23 4.86 -8.26 13.83
C ALA A 23 4.46 -7.01 14.63
N ASP A 24 5.38 -6.07 14.81
CA ASP A 24 5.08 -4.78 15.44
C ASP A 24 4.58 -3.75 14.42
N LEU A 25 5.02 -3.88 13.16
CA LEU A 25 4.72 -2.98 12.05
C LEU A 25 4.57 -3.79 10.76
N ILE A 26 3.79 -3.26 9.80
CA ILE A 26 3.63 -3.86 8.48
C ILE A 26 3.99 -2.83 7.40
N ALA A 27 4.84 -3.24 6.45
CA ALA A 27 5.21 -2.45 5.29
C ALA A 27 4.40 -2.87 4.05
N PHE A 28 3.86 -1.88 3.34
CA PHE A 28 3.12 -2.06 2.10
C PHE A 28 3.91 -1.48 0.92
N GLY A 29 4.10 -2.28 -0.13
CA GLY A 29 4.76 -1.86 -1.38
C GLY A 29 3.73 -1.54 -2.47
N ARG A 30 3.25 -2.57 -3.17
CA ARG A 30 2.32 -2.44 -4.32
C ARG A 30 1.08 -1.59 -4.04
N PRO A 31 0.38 -1.74 -2.89
CA PRO A 31 -0.77 -0.89 -2.58
C PRO A 31 -0.40 0.60 -2.51
N PHE A 32 0.80 0.93 -2.05
CA PHE A 32 1.28 2.31 -1.97
C PHE A 32 1.66 2.90 -3.32
N ILE A 33 2.02 2.09 -4.32
CA ILE A 33 2.34 2.57 -5.68
C ILE A 33 1.13 3.31 -6.26
N SER A 34 -0.04 2.68 -6.26
CA SER A 34 -1.25 3.29 -6.83
C SER A 34 -2.07 4.12 -5.85
N ASN A 35 -1.74 4.12 -4.56
CA ASN A 35 -2.47 4.86 -3.52
C ASN A 35 -1.49 5.72 -2.71
N PRO A 36 -1.17 6.96 -3.16
CA PRO A 36 -0.26 7.86 -2.43
C PRO A 36 -0.81 8.30 -1.07
N ASP A 37 -2.09 8.05 -0.79
CA ASP A 37 -2.84 8.31 0.42
C ASP A 37 -3.35 7.01 1.09
N LEU A 38 -2.61 5.90 0.93
CA LEU A 38 -3.01 4.57 1.42
C LEU A 38 -3.39 4.57 2.92
N VAL A 39 -2.67 5.34 3.74
CA VAL A 39 -2.93 5.43 5.19
C VAL A 39 -4.30 6.05 5.46
N GLU A 40 -4.62 7.16 4.79
CA GLU A 40 -5.93 7.81 4.90
C GLU A 40 -7.05 6.91 4.41
N ARG A 41 -6.82 6.14 3.34
CA ARG A 41 -7.80 5.18 2.82
C ARG A 41 -8.07 4.06 3.82
N PHE A 42 -7.04 3.44 4.37
CA PHE A 42 -7.19 2.41 5.41
C PHE A 42 -7.90 2.95 6.66
N LYS A 43 -7.47 4.11 7.15
CA LYS A 43 -8.05 4.75 8.34
C LYS A 43 -9.54 5.05 8.20
N ASN A 44 -9.95 5.54 7.03
CA ASN A 44 -11.33 5.98 6.77
C ASN A 44 -12.15 4.94 5.99
N LYS A 45 -11.61 3.74 5.76
CA LYS A 45 -12.24 2.68 4.96
C LYS A 45 -12.67 3.14 3.57
N LEU A 46 -11.84 3.95 2.93
CA LEU A 46 -12.07 4.42 1.57
C LEU A 46 -11.67 3.35 0.55
N PRO A 47 -12.32 3.31 -0.63
CA PRO A 47 -11.89 2.42 -1.70
C PRO A 47 -10.43 2.64 -2.07
N LEU A 48 -9.71 1.58 -2.41
CA LEU A 48 -8.39 1.70 -3.02
C LEU A 48 -8.52 1.93 -4.52
N ASN A 49 -7.56 2.65 -5.10
CA ASN A 49 -7.34 2.64 -6.53
C ASN A 49 -6.99 1.20 -6.98
N PRO A 50 -7.27 0.84 -8.25
CA PRO A 50 -6.76 -0.40 -8.83
C PRO A 50 -5.24 -0.53 -8.65
N GLU A 51 -4.74 -1.77 -8.63
CA GLU A 51 -3.29 -1.98 -8.61
C GLU A 51 -2.64 -1.36 -9.85
N ALA A 52 -1.48 -0.74 -9.65
CA ALA A 52 -0.68 -0.23 -10.75
C ALA A 52 -0.25 -1.38 -11.68
N ASP A 53 -0.39 -1.19 -12.99
CA ASP A 53 0.13 -2.13 -13.98
C ASP A 53 1.65 -2.32 -13.78
N MET A 54 2.10 -3.57 -13.74
CA MET A 54 3.52 -3.89 -13.55
C MET A 54 4.43 -3.29 -14.62
N THR A 55 3.90 -3.02 -15.81
CA THR A 55 4.63 -2.38 -16.91
C THR A 55 5.05 -0.95 -16.59
N THR A 56 4.40 -0.29 -15.63
CA THR A 56 4.71 1.10 -15.23
C THR A 56 5.63 1.18 -14.01
N TRP A 57 5.90 0.07 -13.31
CA TRP A 57 6.71 0.09 -12.08
C TRP A 57 8.16 0.51 -12.32
N TYR A 58 8.71 0.16 -13.49
CA TYR A 58 10.06 0.49 -13.91
C TYR A 58 10.00 1.09 -15.32
N THR A 59 9.77 2.39 -15.39
CA THR A 59 9.52 3.05 -16.67
C THR A 59 10.38 4.31 -16.85
N PRO A 60 10.83 4.61 -18.08
CA PRO A 60 11.34 5.95 -18.40
C PRO A 60 10.20 6.97 -18.57
N ALA A 61 8.93 6.51 -18.60
CA ALA A 61 7.75 7.36 -18.72
C ALA A 61 7.56 8.15 -17.42
N GLY A 62 8.15 9.34 -17.33
CA GLY A 62 8.33 10.05 -16.06
C GLY A 62 7.10 10.13 -15.15
N ARG A 63 5.96 10.65 -15.64
CA ARG A 63 4.77 10.88 -14.79
C ARG A 63 3.82 9.67 -14.72
N GLU A 64 3.64 8.97 -15.84
CA GLU A 64 2.61 7.96 -16.03
C GLU A 64 2.88 6.71 -15.19
N GLY A 65 1.94 6.35 -14.32
CA GLY A 65 2.09 5.23 -13.39
C GLY A 65 3.12 5.48 -12.27
N TYR A 66 3.49 6.74 -12.04
CA TYR A 66 4.43 7.14 -10.99
C TYR A 66 3.85 8.22 -10.08
N THR A 67 3.41 9.36 -10.65
CA THR A 67 2.92 10.52 -9.87
C THR A 67 1.53 11.00 -10.27
N ASP A 68 0.85 10.26 -11.16
CA ASP A 68 -0.48 10.59 -11.68
C ASP A 68 -1.63 9.81 -11.03
N PHE A 69 -1.36 8.99 -10.01
CA PHE A 69 -2.40 8.32 -9.24
C PHE A 69 -3.24 9.32 -8.44
N ALA A 70 -4.56 9.19 -8.54
CA ALA A 70 -5.51 10.05 -7.83
C ALA A 70 -5.51 9.79 -6.32
N ARG A 71 -5.62 10.85 -5.52
CA ARG A 71 -5.96 10.79 -4.09
C ARG A 71 -7.48 10.68 -3.93
N ALA A 72 -7.95 10.21 -2.77
CA ALA A 72 -9.38 10.07 -2.49
C ALA A 72 -10.12 11.41 -2.24
N GLY A 73 -9.40 12.54 -2.17
CA GLY A 73 -9.92 13.90 -2.02
C GLY A 73 -8.80 14.92 -1.82
#